data_AF-A0A816MJ87-F1
#
_entry.id   AF-A0A816MJ87-F1
#
_cell.length_a   1.000
_cell.length_b   1.000
_cell.length_c   1.000
_cell.angle_alpha   90.00
_cell.angle_beta   90.00
_cell.angle_gamma   90.00
#
_symmetry.space_group_name_H-M   'P 1'
#
loop_
_entity.id
_entity.type
_entity.pdbx_description
1 polymer ?
#
loop_
_entity_poly.entity_id
_entity_poly.type
_entity_poly.pdbx_seq_one_letter_code
_entity_poly.pdbx_strand_id
1 'polypeptide(L)'
;MPPWKLPHIKCCRELLHLNKQTMPESQIRAEFINHSQKHNAAIAIYTDGSKTNEHVAAAATPGNVFSVSRLMTFASIYTAELVAIIKALRYINLQNSTLFVI
;
A
#
# COMPACT_ATOMS: atom_id res chain seq x y z
N MET A 1 -0.95 -20.31 -12.66
CA MET A 1 -2.32 -19.94 -13.06
C MET A 1 -2.23 -19.15 -14.36
N PRO A 2 -2.99 -19.49 -15.41
CA PRO A 2 -2.91 -18.75 -16.67
C PRO A 2 -3.51 -17.33 -16.52
N PRO A 3 -3.06 -16.34 -17.31
CA PRO A 3 -3.48 -14.94 -17.16
C PRO A 3 -5.00 -14.72 -17.25
N TRP A 4 -5.71 -15.47 -18.08
CA TRP A 4 -7.18 -15.37 -18.24
C TRP A 4 -7.98 -15.92 -17.06
N LYS A 5 -7.33 -16.54 -16.07
CA LYS A 5 -7.95 -16.95 -14.80
C LYS A 5 -7.68 -15.95 -13.67
N LEU A 6 -6.93 -14.88 -13.91
CA LEU A 6 -6.73 -13.83 -12.91
C LEU A 6 -8.07 -13.13 -12.64
N PRO A 7 -8.46 -12.96 -11.37
CA PRO A 7 -9.66 -12.20 -11.04
C PRO A 7 -9.47 -10.75 -11.49
N HIS A 8 -10.57 -10.12 -11.91
CA HIS A 8 -10.55 -8.70 -12.23
C HIS A 8 -10.43 -7.89 -10.94
N ILE A 9 -9.24 -7.34 -10.68
CA ILE A 9 -8.96 -6.52 -9.51
C ILE A 9 -9.52 -5.11 -9.75
N LYS A 10 -10.39 -4.63 -8.85
CA LYS A 10 -10.83 -3.24 -8.86
C LYS A 10 -9.78 -2.39 -8.15
N CYS A 11 -9.09 -1.53 -8.90
CA CYS A 11 -8.15 -0.55 -8.36
C CYS A 11 -8.78 0.85 -8.39
N CYS A 12 -8.60 1.62 -7.31
CA CYS A 12 -8.97 3.03 -7.30
C CYS A 12 -7.95 3.82 -8.13
N ARG A 13 -8.43 4.64 -9.07
CA ARG A 13 -7.59 5.38 -10.04
C ARG A 13 -7.68 6.89 -9.88
N GLU A 14 -8.40 7.38 -8.87
CA GLU A 14 -8.71 8.81 -8.70
C GLU A 14 -7.46 9.69 -8.64
N LEU A 15 -6.38 9.21 -8.03
CA LEU A 15 -5.15 9.99 -7.84
C LEU A 15 -4.10 9.79 -8.93
N LEU A 16 -4.35 8.96 -9.96
CA LEU A 16 -3.36 8.65 -11.02
C LEU A 16 -2.96 9.86 -11.87
N HIS A 17 -3.80 10.89 -11.92
CA HIS A 17 -3.54 12.11 -12.67
C HIS A 17 -2.57 13.06 -11.94
N LEU A 18 -2.28 12.81 -10.66
CA LEU A 18 -1.37 13.64 -9.87
C LEU A 18 0.09 13.37 -10.25
N ASN A 19 0.85 14.44 -10.48
CA ASN A 19 2.27 14.36 -10.76
C ASN A 19 3.08 14.99 -9.63
N LYS A 20 3.81 14.15 -8.89
CA LYS A 20 4.62 14.56 -7.73
C LYS A 20 5.79 15.48 -8.07
N GLN A 21 6.23 15.51 -9.33
CA GLN A 21 7.37 16.33 -9.76
C GLN A 21 6.96 17.73 -10.21
N THR A 22 5.72 17.89 -10.68
CA THR A 22 5.26 19.15 -11.30
C THR A 22 4.20 19.89 -10.48
N MET A 23 3.47 19.19 -9.61
CA MET A 23 2.41 19.80 -8.82
C MET A 23 2.94 20.32 -7.47
N PRO A 24 2.42 21.46 -6.97
CA PRO A 24 2.75 21.94 -5.63
C PRO A 24 2.35 20.93 -4.54
N GLU A 25 3.18 20.79 -3.51
CA GLU A 25 2.91 19.87 -2.39
C GLU A 25 1.57 20.14 -1.71
N SER A 26 1.18 21.41 -1.57
CA SER A 26 -0.10 21.81 -0.97
C SER A 26 -1.29 21.25 -1.75
N GLN A 27 -1.21 21.26 -3.08
CA GLN A 27 -2.25 20.72 -3.95
C GLN A 27 -2.32 19.20 -3.84
N ILE A 28 -1.18 18.50 -3.88
CA ILE A 28 -1.14 17.03 -3.72
C ILE A 28 -1.73 16.62 -2.36
N ARG A 29 -1.38 17.35 -1.29
CA ARG A 29 -1.92 17.10 0.06
C ARG A 29 -3.43 17.32 0.11
N ALA A 30 -3.94 18.38 -0.50
CA ALA A 30 -5.38 18.66 -0.55
C ALA A 30 -6.15 17.54 -1.27
N GLU A 31 -5.64 17.09 -2.43
CA GLU A 31 -6.24 15.98 -3.18
C GLU A 31 -6.22 14.67 -2.38
N PHE A 32 -5.11 14.37 -1.70
CA PHE A 32 -5.03 13.20 -0.82
C PHE A 32 -6.04 13.26 0.33
N ILE A 33 -6.19 14.42 0.99
CA ILE A 33 -7.16 14.60 2.08
C ILE A 33 -8.59 14.40 1.56
N ASN A 34 -8.94 15.02 0.43
CA ASN A 34 -10.24 14.87 -0.20
C ASN A 34 -10.54 13.40 -0.55
N HIS A 35 -9.57 12.71 -1.15
CA HIS A 35 -9.68 11.28 -1.45
C HIS A 35 -9.82 10.43 -0.19
N SER A 36 -9.03 10.69 0.85
CA SER A 36 -9.11 9.98 2.12
C SER A 36 -10.48 10.14 2.78
N GLN A 37 -11.15 11.29 2.63
CA GLN A 37 -12.50 11.51 3.14
C GLN A 37 -13.54 10.62 2.44
N LYS A 38 -13.38 10.34 1.14
CA LYS A 38 -14.27 9.40 0.41
C LYS A 38 -14.15 7.96 0.93
N HIS A 39 -13.02 7.62 1.55
CA HIS A 39 -12.75 6.31 2.14
C HIS A 39 -12.80 6.31 3.68
N ASN A 40 -13.42 7.31 4.30
CA ASN A 40 -13.45 7.46 5.76
C ASN A 40 -14.08 6.29 6.53
N ALA A 41 -14.97 5.51 5.90
CA ALA A 41 -15.58 4.32 6.47
C ALA A 41 -14.66 3.08 6.40
N ALA A 42 -13.55 3.17 5.67
CA ALA A 42 -12.56 2.12 5.53
C ALA A 42 -11.37 2.34 6.47
N ILE A 43 -10.77 1.25 6.94
CA ILE A 43 -9.49 1.29 7.63
C ILE A 43 -8.38 1.38 6.58
N ALA A 44 -7.60 2.46 6.60
CA ALA A 44 -6.44 2.63 5.75
C ALA A 44 -5.28 1.73 6.24
N ILE A 45 -4.65 1.01 5.30
CA ILE A 45 -3.43 0.23 5.51
C ILE A 45 -2.33 0.80 4.63
N TYR A 46 -1.37 1.50 5.25
CA TYR A 46 -0.23 2.02 4.51
C TYR A 46 0.81 0.93 4.32
N THR A 47 1.36 0.83 3.11
CA THR A 47 2.41 -0.13 2.76
C THR A 47 3.68 0.59 2.34
N ASP A 48 4.83 0.02 2.67
CA ASP A 48 6.13 0.57 2.29
C ASP A 48 7.16 -0.57 2.16
N GLY A 49 7.85 -0.61 1.02
CA GLY A 49 9.04 -1.42 0.81
C GLY A 49 10.28 -0.54 0.82
N SER A 50 11.32 -0.94 1.54
CA SER A 50 12.59 -0.19 1.57
C SER A 50 13.78 -1.08 1.25
N LYS A 51 14.77 -0.50 0.55
CA LYS A 51 16.03 -1.14 0.21
C LYS A 51 17.19 -0.14 0.31
N THR A 52 18.20 -0.50 1.09
CA THR A 52 19.55 0.06 1.07
C THR A 52 20.54 -1.00 0.60
N ASN A 53 21.84 -0.68 0.60
CA ASN A 53 22.89 -1.65 0.27
C ASN A 53 22.97 -2.78 1.30
N GLU A 54 22.66 -2.51 2.57
CA GLU A 54 22.81 -3.45 3.68
C GLU A 54 21.47 -3.98 4.22
N HIS A 55 20.35 -3.36 3.83
CA HIS A 55 19.04 -3.64 4.43
C HIS A 55 17.94 -3.71 3.39
N VAL A 56 17.04 -4.69 3.52
CA VAL A 56 15.75 -4.70 2.82
C VAL A 56 14.66 -4.96 3.85
N ALA A 57 13.57 -4.19 3.79
CA ALA A 57 12.45 -4.35 4.70
C ALA A 57 11.11 -4.09 4.00
N ALA A 58 10.06 -4.65 4.56
CA ALA A 58 8.68 -4.48 4.11
C ALA A 58 7.79 -4.20 5.30
N ALA A 59 6.92 -3.21 5.20
CA ALA A 59 6.01 -2.80 6.26
C ALA A 59 4.56 -2.66 5.76
N ALA A 60 3.61 -3.02 6.60
CA ALA A 60 2.19 -2.73 6.43
C ALA A 60 1.61 -2.25 7.76
N THR A 61 0.90 -1.12 7.74
CA THR A 61 0.44 -0.42 8.94
C THR A 61 -1.05 -0.09 8.82
N PRO A 62 -1.95 -0.94 9.38
CA PRO A 62 -3.37 -0.59 9.54
C PRO A 62 -3.52 0.42 10.68
N GLY A 63 -3.84 1.68 10.35
CA GLY A 63 -3.96 2.75 11.36
C GLY A 63 -2.65 2.97 12.15
N ASN A 64 -2.66 2.67 13.46
CA ASN A 64 -1.51 2.88 14.36
C ASN A 64 -0.71 1.59 14.67
N VAL A 65 -1.05 0.44 14.07
CA VAL A 65 -0.36 -0.83 14.32
C VAL A 65 0.71 -1.05 13.25
N PHE A 66 1.96 -1.33 13.63
CA PHE A 66 3.06 -1.54 12.69
C PHE A 66 3.35 -3.03 12.48
N SER A 67 3.25 -3.52 11.25
CA SER A 67 3.74 -4.87 10.88
C SER A 67 4.95 -4.76 9.96
N VAL A 68 6.16 -4.91 10.53
CA VAL A 68 7.43 -4.78 9.80
C VAL A 68 8.09 -6.15 9.64
N SER A 69 8.78 -6.37 8.52
CA SER A 69 9.61 -7.55 8.30
C SER A 69 10.91 -7.20 7.61
N ARG A 70 12.01 -7.68 8.17
CA ARG A 70 13.32 -7.65 7.53
C ARG A 70 13.39 -8.78 6.51
N LEU A 71 13.86 -8.46 5.32
CA LEU A 71 14.09 -9.41 4.24
C LEU A 71 15.58 -9.64 4.06
N MET A 72 15.92 -10.68 3.30
CA MET A 72 17.31 -10.93 2.90
C MET A 72 17.83 -9.75 2.08
N THR A 73 19.11 -9.40 2.25
CA THR A 73 19.73 -8.22 1.61
C THR A 73 19.73 -8.29 0.08
N PHE A 74 19.74 -9.51 -0.48
CA PHE A 74 19.65 -9.74 -1.92
C PHE A 74 18.25 -9.51 -2.51
N ALA A 75 17.20 -9.38 -1.68
CA ALA A 75 15.85 -9.11 -2.16
C ALA A 75 15.79 -7.77 -2.91
N SER A 76 15.03 -7.71 -4.00
CA SER A 76 14.88 -6.47 -4.76
C SER A 76 13.93 -5.50 -4.04
N ILE A 77 13.94 -4.22 -4.43
CA ILE A 77 12.93 -3.26 -3.96
C ILE A 77 11.51 -3.72 -4.34
N TYR A 78 11.33 -4.31 -5.52
CA TYR A 78 10.04 -4.87 -5.95
C TYR A 78 9.56 -6.01 -5.06
N THR A 79 10.50 -6.85 -4.58
CA THR A 79 10.19 -7.92 -3.62
C THR A 79 9.73 -7.34 -2.30
N ALA A 80 10.37 -6.27 -1.82
CA ALA A 80 9.99 -5.58 -0.60
C ALA A 80 8.56 -5.01 -0.68
N GLU A 81 8.27 -4.27 -1.75
CA GLU A 81 6.93 -3.72 -2.02
C GLU A 81 5.85 -4.81 -2.11
N LEU A 82 6.13 -5.89 -2.83
CA LEU A 82 5.19 -7.00 -2.95
C LEU A 82 4.94 -7.68 -1.59
N VAL A 83 5.98 -7.86 -0.77
CA VAL A 83 5.83 -8.41 0.58
C VAL A 83 5.01 -7.48 1.46
N ALA A 84 5.18 -6.15 1.36
CA ALA A 84 4.38 -5.18 2.09
C ALA A 84 2.88 -5.32 1.76
N ILE A 85 2.53 -5.42 0.47
CA ILE A 85 1.16 -5.67 0.01
C ILE A 85 0.63 -7.01 0.54
N ILE A 86 1.42 -8.08 0.45
CA ILE A 86 1.03 -9.41 0.97
C ILE A 86 0.76 -9.35 2.48
N LYS A 87 1.55 -8.59 3.24
CA LYS A 87 1.34 -8.40 4.69
C LYS A 87 0.02 -7.70 4.96
N ALA A 88 -0.30 -6.64 4.22
CA ALA A 88 -1.60 -5.96 4.31
C ALA A 88 -2.76 -6.93 4.02
N LEU A 89 -2.70 -7.70 2.94
CA LEU A 89 -3.73 -8.68 2.59
C LEU A 89 -3.90 -9.78 3.64
N ARG A 90 -2.80 -10.28 4.22
CA ARG A 90 -2.85 -11.26 5.32
C ARG A 90 -3.51 -10.67 6.56
N TYR A 91 -3.20 -9.41 6.89
CA TYR A 91 -3.87 -8.73 8.01
C TYR A 91 -5.38 -8.65 7.77
N ILE A 92 -5.82 -8.21 6.59
CA ILE A 92 -7.23 -8.11 6.21
C ILE A 92 -7.93 -9.47 6.34
N ASN A 93 -7.32 -10.54 5.85
CA ASN A 93 -7.90 -11.88 5.86
C ASN A 93 -8.10 -12.46 7.28
N LEU A 94 -7.46 -11.89 8.30
CA LEU A 94 -7.63 -12.29 9.69
C LEU A 94 -8.72 -11.49 10.43
N GLN A 95 -9.30 -10.46 9.80
CA GLN A 95 -10.29 -9.58 10.44
C GLN A 95 -11.72 -10.03 10.12
N ASN A 96 -12.58 -10.04 11.14
CA ASN A 96 -13.97 -10.46 11.04
C ASN A 96 -14.89 -9.32 10.56
N SER A 97 -14.75 -8.94 9.28
CA SER A 97 -15.62 -8.00 8.53
C SER A 97 -15.46 -6.52 8.85
N THR A 98 -14.39 -5.93 8.33
CA THR A 98 -14.18 -4.48 8.23
C THR A 98 -13.83 -4.09 6.79
N LEU A 99 -14.25 -2.90 6.36
CA LEU A 99 -13.86 -2.34 5.08
C LEU A 99 -12.42 -1.83 5.18
N PHE A 100 -11.59 -2.17 4.20
CA PHE A 100 -10.19 -1.73 4.15
C PHE A 100 -9.89 -1.02 2.83
N VAL A 101 -8.94 -0.09 2.90
CA VAL A 101 -8.26 0.50 1.74
C VAL A 101 -6.76 0.36 1.96
N ILE A 102 -6.03 -0.12 0.95
CA ILE A 102 -4.56 -0.19 0.95
C ILE A 102 -4.06 0.95 0.07
#